data_AF-A0A962E017-F1
#
_entry.id   AF-A0A962E017-F1
#
_cell.length_a   1.000
_cell.length_b   1.000
_cell.length_c   1.000
_cell.angle_alpha   90.00
_cell.angle_beta   90.00
_cell.angle_gamma   90.00
#
_symmetry.space_group_name_H-M   'P 1'
#
loop_
_entity.id
_entity.type
_entity.pdbx_description
1 polymer ?
#
loop_
_entity_poly.entity_id
_entity_poly.type
_entity_poly.pdbx_seq_one_letter_code
_entity_poly.pdbx_strand_id
1 'polypeptide(L)'
;SVAIFCDSKYAIQCVTQWAEGWKRRGWTRAGGEIKNLGLIQSMYALHQTLKDQVKVMHVNGHAGVEGNELADRMANLARQSRARDWLRYNQALDVTEILAISQRP
;
A
#
# COMPACT_ATOMS: atom_id res chain seq x y z
N SER A 1 13.14 -13.90 -5.33
CA SER A 1 11.71 -13.64 -5.13
C SER A 1 11.56 -12.63 -4.01
N VAL A 2 10.57 -11.74 -4.09
CA VAL A 2 10.32 -10.65 -3.12
C VAL A 2 8.93 -10.83 -2.51
N ALA A 3 8.78 -10.48 -1.23
CA ALA A 3 7.49 -10.46 -0.54
C ALA A 3 7.15 -9.03 -0.12
N ILE A 4 5.91 -8.60 -0.40
CA ILE A 4 5.34 -7.32 0.03
C ILE A 4 4.31 -7.64 1.11
N PHE A 5 4.50 -7.08 2.30
CA PHE A 5 3.54 -7.15 3.39
C PHE A 5 2.71 -5.87 3.44
N CYS A 6 1.40 -6.00 3.57
CA CYS A 6 0.47 -4.88 3.63
C CYS A 6 -0.71 -5.21 4.54
N ASP A 7 -1.14 -4.25 5.35
CA ASP A 7 -2.31 -4.36 6.22
C ASP A 7 -3.64 -3.93 5.55
N SER A 8 -3.55 -3.22 4.43
CA SER A 8 -4.72 -2.83 3.66
C SER A 8 -5.26 -3.98 2.81
N LYS A 9 -6.20 -4.74 3.39
CA LYS A 9 -7.00 -5.73 2.62
C LYS A 9 -7.63 -5.11 1.39
N TYR A 10 -8.09 -3.86 1.50
CA TYR A 10 -8.67 -3.13 0.39
C TYR A 10 -7.69 -3.01 -0.78
N ALA A 11 -6.46 -2.54 -0.53
CA ALA A 11 -5.44 -2.38 -1.57
C ALA A 11 -5.07 -3.73 -2.21
N ILE A 12 -4.88 -4.76 -1.39
CA ILE A 12 -4.57 -6.11 -1.87
C ILE A 12 -5.70 -6.63 -2.76
N GLN A 13 -6.95 -6.61 -2.28
CA GLN A 13 -8.10 -7.13 -3.03
C GLN A 13 -8.39 -6.32 -4.31
N CYS A 14 -8.16 -5.01 -4.30
CA CYS A 14 -8.25 -4.19 -5.52
C CYS A 14 -7.39 -4.77 -6.64
N VAL A 15 -6.15 -5.12 -6.34
CA VAL A 15 -5.18 -5.56 -7.34
C VAL A 15 -5.31 -7.06 -7.65
N THR A 16 -5.52 -7.90 -6.62
CA THR A 16 -5.44 -9.36 -6.81
C THR A 16 -6.79 -10.02 -7.13
N GLN A 17 -7.92 -9.36 -6.85
CA GLN A 17 -9.25 -9.97 -7.01
C GLN A 17 -10.18 -9.13 -7.89
N TRP A 18 -10.30 -7.83 -7.61
CA TRP A 18 -11.34 -7.01 -8.24
C TRP A 18 -10.91 -6.43 -9.59
N ALA A 19 -9.65 -6.02 -9.74
CA ALA A 19 -9.15 -5.40 -10.96
C ALA A 19 -9.31 -6.29 -12.20
N GLU A 20 -9.18 -7.61 -12.08
CA GLU A 20 -9.41 -8.51 -13.21
C GLU A 20 -10.89 -8.45 -13.67
N GLY A 21 -11.83 -8.51 -12.72
CA GLY A 21 -13.25 -8.42 -13.01
C GLY A 21 -13.65 -7.07 -13.58
N TRP A 22 -13.07 -5.98 -13.08
CA TRP A 22 -13.27 -4.64 -13.62
C TRP A 22 -12.69 -4.50 -15.02
N LYS A 23 -11.46 -4.97 -15.26
CA LYS A 23 -10.84 -4.96 -16.58
C LYS A 23 -11.70 -5.67 -17.63
N ARG A 24 -12.27 -6.83 -17.28
CA ARG A 24 -13.18 -7.58 -18.17
C ARG A 24 -14.46 -6.82 -18.53
N ARG A 25 -14.92 -5.93 -17.64
CA ARG A 25 -16.10 -5.07 -17.85
C ARG A 25 -15.74 -3.67 -18.33
N GLY A 26 -14.54 -3.48 -18.90
CA GLY A 26 -14.09 -2.17 -19.37
C GLY A 26 -13.90 -1.13 -18.26
N TRP A 27 -13.47 -1.57 -17.07
CA TRP A 27 -13.26 -0.75 -15.88
C TRP A 27 -14.52 -0.09 -15.32
N THR A 28 -15.62 -0.84 -15.31
CA THR A 28 -16.89 -0.43 -14.73
C THR A 28 -17.32 -1.37 -13.59
N ARG A 29 -18.15 -0.86 -12.68
CA ARG A 29 -18.81 -1.67 -11.64
C ARG A 29 -20.27 -1.24 -11.49
N ALA A 30 -21.13 -2.18 -11.08
CA ALA A 30 -22.57 -1.95 -10.95
C ALA A 30 -22.93 -0.88 -9.90
N GLY A 31 -22.05 -0.63 -8.92
CA GLY A 31 -22.25 0.34 -7.84
C GLY A 31 -21.66 1.73 -8.10
N GLY A 32 -21.39 2.10 -9.35
CA GLY A 32 -20.88 3.43 -9.72
C GLY A 32 -19.38 3.48 -9.98
N GLU A 33 -18.77 4.66 -9.90
CA GLU A 33 -17.35 4.88 -10.23
C GLU A 33 -16.40 4.06 -9.37
N ILE A 34 -15.33 3.52 -9.95
CA ILE A 34 -14.22 2.90 -9.22
C ILE A 34 -13.29 4.04 -8.77
N LYS A 35 -13.26 4.33 -7.46
CA LYS A 35 -12.34 5.33 -6.90
C LYS A 35 -10.89 4.92 -7.16
N ASN A 36 -10.04 5.91 -7.48
CA ASN A 36 -8.60 5.72 -7.74
C ASN A 36 -8.31 4.80 -8.94
N LEU A 37 -9.20 4.75 -9.94
CA LEU A 37 -9.08 3.84 -11.07
C LEU A 37 -7.71 3.89 -11.77
N GLY A 38 -7.16 5.08 -12.03
CA GLY A 38 -5.85 5.21 -12.68
C GLY A 38 -4.69 4.57 -11.89
N LEU A 39 -4.72 4.68 -10.56
CA LEU A 39 -3.75 4.00 -9.70
C LEU A 39 -3.94 2.49 -9.73
N ILE A 40 -5.18 2.02 -9.62
CA ILE A 40 -5.51 0.58 -9.65
C ILE A 40 -5.09 -0.04 -10.98
N GLN A 41 -5.34 0.62 -12.11
CA GLN A 41 -4.94 0.15 -13.44
C GLN A 41 -3.42 -0.01 -13.53
N SER A 42 -2.67 0.98 -13.06
CA SER A 42 -1.20 0.97 -13.06
C SER A 42 -0.65 -0.14 -12.16
N MET A 43 -1.17 -0.25 -10.94
CA MET A 43 -0.79 -1.30 -10.00
C MET A 43 -1.13 -2.70 -10.53
N TYR A 44 -2.30 -2.88 -11.13
CA TYR A 44 -2.71 -4.15 -11.72
C TYR A 44 -1.82 -4.55 -12.90
N ALA A 45 -1.51 -3.61 -13.80
CA ALA A 45 -0.60 -3.88 -14.92
C ALA A 45 0.77 -4.36 -14.43
N LEU A 46 1.35 -3.69 -13.43
CA LEU A 46 2.62 -4.09 -12.82
C LEU A 46 2.53 -5.42 -12.06
N HIS A 47 1.43 -5.66 -11.35
CA HIS A 47 1.22 -6.91 -10.66
C HIS A 47 1.18 -8.09 -11.64
N GLN A 48 0.50 -7.93 -12.78
CA GLN A 48 0.40 -8.99 -13.78
C GLN A 48 1.77 -9.35 -14.40
N THR A 49 2.70 -8.40 -14.53
CA THR A 49 4.05 -8.67 -15.04
C THR A 49 4.98 -9.25 -13.96
N LEU A 50 4.71 -8.98 -12.68
CA LEU A 50 5.60 -9.35 -11.58
C LEU A 50 5.09 -10.48 -10.68
N LYS A 51 3.85 -10.97 -10.88
CA LYS A 51 3.18 -11.93 -9.98
C LYS A 51 3.97 -13.21 -9.67
N ASP A 52 4.84 -13.65 -10.58
CA ASP A 52 5.65 -14.86 -10.38
C ASP A 52 6.91 -14.57 -9.53
N GLN A 53 7.31 -13.30 -9.43
CA GLN A 53 8.50 -12.84 -8.71
C GLN A 53 8.16 -12.16 -7.38
N VAL A 54 6.97 -11.56 -7.28
CA VAL A 54 6.51 -10.74 -6.16
C VAL A 54 5.24 -11.32 -5.56
N LYS A 55 5.32 -11.73 -4.28
CA LYS A 55 4.17 -12.19 -3.50
C LYS A 55 3.66 -11.05 -2.62
N VAL A 56 2.34 -10.80 -2.66
CA VAL A 56 1.69 -9.81 -1.78
C VAL A 56 0.97 -10.57 -0.66
N MET A 57 1.31 -10.26 0.58
CA MET A 57 0.80 -10.92 1.77
C MET A 57 0.10 -9.92 2.69
N HIS A 58 -1.02 -10.34 3.25
CA HIS A 58 -1.73 -9.55 4.24
C HIS A 58 -1.13 -9.76 5.64
N VAL A 59 -0.93 -8.67 6.38
CA VAL A 59 -0.61 -8.68 7.81
C VAL A 59 -1.68 -7.93 8.59
N ASN A 60 -1.90 -8.29 9.85
CA ASN A 60 -2.81 -7.51 10.68
C ASN A 60 -2.14 -6.19 11.06
N GLY A 61 -2.87 -5.07 10.92
CA GLY A 61 -2.42 -3.78 11.43
C GLY A 61 -2.26 -3.81 12.96
N HIS A 62 -1.30 -3.06 13.49
CA HIS A 62 -0.98 -2.97 14.92
C HIS A 62 -0.72 -4.32 15.63
N ALA A 63 -0.23 -5.32 14.88
CA ALA A 63 0.03 -6.65 15.41
C ALA A 63 1.48 -6.87 15.88
N GLY A 64 2.26 -5.80 16.12
CA GLY A 64 3.67 -5.92 16.50
C GLY A 64 4.62 -6.24 15.34
N VAL A 65 4.16 -6.12 14.08
CA VAL A 65 5.00 -6.38 12.90
C VAL A 65 5.83 -5.12 12.64
N GLU A 66 7.10 -5.13 13.08
CA GLU A 66 8.03 -3.99 13.03
C GLU A 66 7.99 -3.23 11.69
N GLY A 67 8.11 -3.96 10.56
CA GLY A 67 8.10 -3.32 9.24
C GLY A 67 6.77 -2.66 8.86
N ASN A 68 5.63 -3.20 9.32
CA ASN A 68 4.32 -2.59 9.08
C ASN A 68 4.12 -1.37 9.99
N GLU A 69 4.56 -1.45 11.23
CA GLU A 69 4.52 -0.30 12.15
C GLU A 69 5.40 0.84 11.66
N LEU A 70 6.58 0.53 11.13
CA LEU A 70 7.44 1.51 10.49
C LEU A 70 6.74 2.16 9.29
N ALA A 71 6.11 1.36 8.43
CA ALA A 71 5.37 1.86 7.28
C ALA A 71 4.22 2.80 7.69
N ASP A 72 3.45 2.45 8.72
CA ASP A 72 2.37 3.28 9.25
C ASP A 72 2.90 4.62 9.80
N ARG A 73 4.00 4.59 10.55
CA ARG A 73 4.61 5.81 11.11
C ARG A 73 5.15 6.73 10.02
N MET A 74 5.77 6.17 8.99
CA MET A 74 6.23 6.93 7.83
C MET A 74 5.06 7.53 7.03
N ALA A 75 3.97 6.78 6.85
CA ALA A 75 2.75 7.31 6.23
C ALA A 75 2.16 8.47 7.06
N ASN A 76 2.13 8.32 8.39
CA ASN A 76 1.67 9.35 9.31
C ASN A 76 2.55 10.59 9.33
N LEU A 77 3.87 10.44 9.18
CA LEU A 77 4.82 11.54 9.04
C LEU A 77 4.60 12.28 7.72
N ALA A 78 4.52 11.58 6.60
CA ALA A 78 4.28 12.16 5.28
C ALA A 78 2.97 12.97 5.24
N ARG A 79 1.92 12.44 5.88
CA ARG A 79 0.63 13.14 6.02
C ARG A 79 0.76 14.44 6.83
N GLN A 80 1.53 14.42 7.92
CA GLN A 80 1.74 15.60 8.79
C GLN A 80 2.58 16.68 8.09
N SER A 81 3.65 16.27 7.42
CA SER A 81 4.51 17.17 6.63
C SER A 81 3.87 17.61 5.32
N ARG A 82 2.71 17.05 4.95
CA ARG A 82 2.02 17.28 3.67
C ARG A 82 2.94 17.03 2.48
N ALA A 83 3.83 16.05 2.60
CA ALA A 83 4.67 15.58 1.50
C ALA A 83 3.76 15.09 0.36
N ARG A 84 3.94 15.67 -0.83
CA ARG A 84 3.15 15.33 -2.04
C ARG A 84 3.92 14.49 -3.05
N ASP A 85 5.24 14.49 -2.96
CA ASP A 85 6.14 13.85 -3.92
C ASP A 85 6.90 12.69 -3.30
N TRP A 86 7.54 11.91 -4.18
CA TRP A 86 8.49 10.87 -3.78
C TRP A 86 9.73 11.51 -3.15
N LEU A 87 9.71 11.61 -1.83
CA LEU A 87 10.81 12.16 -1.05
C LEU A 87 11.58 11.01 -0.39
N ARG A 88 12.88 10.98 -0.62
CA ARG A 88 13.77 10.12 0.15
C ARG A 88 13.83 10.66 1.58
N TYR A 89 13.57 9.80 2.56
CA TYR A 89 13.84 10.12 3.95
C TYR A 89 15.34 10.39 4.11
N ASN A 90 15.69 11.61 4.55
CA ASN A 90 17.06 12.12 4.56
C ASN A 90 17.68 12.18 5.97
N GLN A 91 16.93 11.81 7.00
CA GLN A 91 17.44 11.67 8.36
C GLN A 91 18.04 10.27 8.56
N ALA A 92 18.79 10.09 9.64
CA ALA A 92 19.28 8.78 10.03
C ALA A 92 18.08 7.83 10.23
N LEU A 93 18.13 6.65 9.62
CA LEU A 93 17.13 5.61 9.82
C LEU A 93 17.37 4.94 11.17
N ASP A 94 16.96 5.61 12.24
CA ASP A 94 16.86 4.99 13.56
C ASP A 94 15.44 4.42 13.72
N VAL A 95 15.34 3.09 13.63
CA VAL A 95 14.08 2.36 13.75
C VAL A 95 13.44 2.64 15.12
N THR A 96 14.24 2.77 16.17
CA THR A 96 13.74 3.05 17.53
C THR A 96 13.11 4.43 17.63
N GLU A 97 13.76 5.45 17.06
CA GLU A 97 13.21 6.81 17.05
C GLU A 97 11.95 6.90 16.20
N ILE A 98 11.93 6.25 15.02
CA ILE A 98 10.73 6.24 14.19
C ILE A 98 9.61 5.50 14.91
N LEU A 99 9.89 4.36 15.55
CA LEU A 99 8.95 3.64 16.42
C LEU A 99 8.61 4.38 17.74
N ALA A 100 9.25 5.50 18.04
CA ALA A 100 8.86 6.39 19.13
C ALA A 100 7.95 7.54 18.67
N ILE A 101 7.88 7.83 17.36
CA ILE A 101 6.96 8.83 16.79
C ILE A 101 5.53 8.39 17.09
N SER A 102 4.87 9.09 18.01
CA SER A 102 3.50 8.78 18.44
C SER A 102 2.59 8.52 17.24
N GLN A 103 1.84 7.42 17.26
CA GLN A 103 0.79 7.10 16.29
C GLN A 103 -0.43 8.06 16.37
N ARG A 104 -0.27 9.15 17.14
CA ARG A 104 -1.20 10.23 17.56
C ARG A 104 -2.07 9.87 18.76
N PRO A 105 -2.63 10.87 19.47
CA PRO A 105 -3.91 10.69 20.12
C PRO A 105 -5.03 10.43 19.10
#